data_AF-A0A8J2P2T9-F1
#
_entry.id   AF-A0A8J2P2T9-F1
#
_cell.length_a   1.000
_cell.length_b   1.000
_cell.length_c   1.000
_cell.angle_alpha   90.00
_cell.angle_beta   90.00
_cell.angle_gamma   90.00
#
_symmetry.space_group_name_H-M   'P 1'
#
loop_
_entity.id
_entity.type
_entity.pdbx_description
1 polymer ?
#
loop_
_entity_poly.entity_id
_entity_poly.type
_entity_poly.pdbx_seq_one_letter_code
_entity_poly.pdbx_strand_id
1 'polypeptide(L)' 'MNPGAVGTAEDSFHGKASLTKTGSIGYTSPDGTRINLQYTADENGFHPVGDHLPTP' A
#
# COMPACT_ATOMS: atom_id res chain seq x y z
N MET A 1 12.43 42.21 -11.23
CA MET A 1 10.97 42.45 -11.13
C MET A 1 10.27 41.33 -11.88
N ASN A 2 9.71 40.32 -11.20
CA ASN A 2 8.77 39.37 -11.79
C ASN A 2 7.40 39.72 -11.21
N PRO A 3 6.49 40.33 -11.99
CA PRO A 3 5.12 40.56 -11.55
C PRO A 3 4.26 39.32 -11.87
N GLY A 4 3.52 38.85 -10.86
CA GLY A 4 2.32 38.04 -11.07
C GLY A 4 2.53 36.53 -11.17
N ALA A 5 2.52 35.87 -10.02
CA ALA A 5 1.89 34.56 -9.89
C ALA A 5 1.24 34.52 -8.50
N VAL A 6 0.07 35.17 -8.38
CA VAL A 6 -0.90 34.83 -7.33
C VAL A 6 -1.53 33.49 -7.72
N GLY A 7 -0.76 32.42 -7.53
CA GLY A 7 -1.24 31.05 -7.64
C GLY A 7 -1.64 30.60 -6.25
N THR A 8 -2.94 30.47 -6.04
CA THR A 8 -3.62 29.80 -4.93
C THR A 8 -2.73 28.71 -4.35
N ALA A 9 -2.32 28.85 -3.08
CA ALA A 9 -1.84 27.71 -2.33
C ALA A 9 -3.06 26.80 -2.12
N GLU A 10 -3.30 25.93 -3.10
CA GLU A 10 -4.18 24.79 -2.97
C GLU A 10 -3.61 24.00 -1.79
N ASP A 11 -4.31 24.04 -0.66
CA ASP A 11 -4.09 23.14 0.46
C ASP A 11 -4.05 21.73 -0.13
N SER A 12 -2.82 21.27 -0.33
CA SER A 12 -2.55 19.97 -0.88
C SER A 12 -3.08 19.03 0.15
N PHE A 13 -4.28 18.50 -0.08
CA PHE A 13 -4.89 17.45 0.69
C PHE A 13 -3.85 16.34 0.81
N HIS A 14 -3.09 16.39 1.90
CA HIS A 14 -2.03 15.46 2.22
C HIS A 14 -2.71 14.12 2.39
N GLY A 15 -2.61 13.31 1.33
CA GLY A 15 -3.08 11.93 1.23
C GLY A 15 -4.40 11.70 1.95
N LYS A 16 -5.51 11.67 1.21
CA LYS A 16 -6.67 10.86 1.60
C LYS A 16 -6.12 9.52 2.09
N ALA A 17 -6.07 9.34 3.40
CA ALA A 17 -5.62 8.11 3.98
C ALA A 17 -6.70 7.11 3.56
N SER A 18 -6.42 6.32 2.54
CA SER A 18 -7.16 5.11 2.27
C SER A 18 -7.25 4.38 3.61
N LEU A 19 -8.47 4.25 4.17
CA LEU A 19 -8.72 3.46 5.39
C LEU A 19 -8.23 2.01 5.20
N THR A 20 -8.06 1.62 3.95
CA THR A 20 -7.39 0.42 3.45
C THR A 20 -5.92 0.69 3.11
N LYS A 21 -5.01 -0.07 3.73
CA LYS A 21 -3.58 -0.14 3.38
C LYS A 21 -3.27 -1.51 2.81
N THR A 22 -2.98 -1.54 1.51
CA THR A 22 -2.54 -2.75 0.83
C THR A 22 -1.04 -2.74 0.63
N GLY A 23 -0.42 -3.92 0.70
CA GLY A 23 1.00 -4.08 0.35
C GLY A 23 1.31 -5.52 -0.05
N SER A 24 2.53 -5.72 -0.53
CA SER A 24 3.05 -7.03 -0.88
C SER A 24 4.47 -7.18 -0.38
N ILE A 25 4.75 -8.28 0.30
CA ILE A 25 6.09 -8.68 0.71
C ILE A 25 6.48 -9.91 -0.10
N GLY A 26 7.68 -9.86 -0.69
CA GLY A 26 8.23 -10.98 -1.44
C GLY A 26 9.57 -11.39 -0.85
N TYR A 27 9.75 -12.69 -0.60
CA TYR A 27 11.05 -13.24 -0.20
C TYR A 27 11.35 -14.52 -0.95
N THR A 28 12.64 -14.75 -1.21
CA THR A 28 13.14 -15.99 -1.80
C THR A 28 13.44 -16.96 -0.67
N SER A 29 12.75 -18.09 -0.65
CA SER A 29 13.04 -19.19 0.28
C SER A 29 14.41 -19.82 -0.02
N PRO A 30 15.06 -20.48 0.97
CA PRO A 30 16.29 -21.23 0.77
C PRO A 30 16.18 -22.30 -0.33
N ASP A 31 14.97 -22.82 -0.55
CA ASP A 31 14.63 -23.79 -1.60
C ASP A 31 14.51 -23.17 -3.01
N GLY A 32 14.75 -21.86 -3.16
CA GLY A 32 14.68 -21.14 -4.44
C GLY A 32 13.27 -20.72 -4.86
N THR A 33 12.25 -21.04 -4.06
CA THR A 33 10.87 -20.64 -4.33
C THR A 33 10.67 -19.17 -3.97
N ARG A 34 10.16 -18.36 -4.91
CA ARG A 34 9.72 -16.98 -4.63
C ARG A 34 8.37 -17.02 -3.95
N ILE A 35 8.34 -16.60 -2.69
CA ILE A 35 7.09 -16.45 -1.94
C ILE A 35 6.67 -14.99 -2.05
N ASN A 36 5.44 -14.77 -2.50
CA ASN A 36 4.80 -13.47 -2.45
C ASN A 36 3.61 -13.56 -1.48
N LEU A 37 3.57 -12.62 -0.54
CA LEU A 37 2.48 -12.41 0.40
C LEU A 37 1.89 -11.04 0.11
N GLN A 38 0.66 -11.00 -0.35
CA GLN A 38 -0.12 -9.77 -0.40
C GLN A 38 -0.90 -9.61 0.90
N TYR A 39 -1.07 -8.38 1.35
CA TYR A 39 -1.91 -8.08 2.51
C TYR A 39 -2.78 -6.87 2.26
N THR A 40 -3.98 -6.93 2.82
CA THR A 40 -4.91 -5.80 2.90
C THR A 40 -5.20 -5.54 4.37
N ALA A 41 -4.86 -4.36 4.85
CA ALA A 41 -5.23 -3.89 6.18
C ALA A 41 -6.38 -2.90 6.02
N ASP A 42 -7.56 -3.28 6.49
CA ASP A 42 -8.79 -2.48 6.41
C ASP A 42 -9.46 -2.38 7.78
N GLU A 43 -10.66 -1.79 7.84
CA GLU A 43 -11.39 -1.57 9.10
C GLU A 43 -11.77 -2.87 9.81
N ASN A 44 -11.81 -4.00 9.08
CA ASN A 44 -12.09 -5.32 9.61
C ASN A 44 -10.82 -6.07 10.06
N GLY A 45 -9.62 -5.53 9.80
CA GLY A 45 -8.35 -6.07 10.28
C GLY A 45 -7.33 -6.36 9.17
N PHE A 46 -6.48 -7.36 9.41
CA PHE A 46 -5.42 -7.76 8.47
C PHE A 46 -5.85 -9.01 7.69
N HIS A 47 -5.95 -8.87 6.38
CA HIS A 47 -6.35 -9.91 5.43
C HIS A 47 -5.15 -10.32 4.56
N PRO A 48 -4.39 -11.36 4.95
CA PRO A 48 -3.31 -11.89 4.14
C PRO A 48 -3.83 -12.75 3.00
N VAL A 49 -3.21 -12.62 1.83
CA VAL A 49 -3.48 -13.39 0.62
C VAL A 49 -2.16 -13.90 0.05
N GLY A 50 -2.06 -15.20 -0.19
CA GLY A 50 -0.91 -15.82 -0.83
C GLY A 50 -1.14 -17.31 -1.06
N ASP A 51 -0.56 -17.84 -2.14
CA ASP A 51 -0.63 -19.27 -2.52
C ASP A 51 -0.16 -20.25 -1.43
N HIS A 52 0.57 -19.75 -0.44
CA HIS A 52 1.10 -20.51 0.68
C HIS A 52 0.20 -20.46 1.93
N LEU A 53 -0.93 -19.77 1.90
CA LEU A 53 -1.89 -19.75 3.00
C LEU A 53 -2.83 -20.95 2.89
N PRO A 54 -3.08 -21.69 3.98
CA PRO A 54 -4.04 -22.78 3.98
C PRO A 54 -5.44 -22.19 3.76
N THR A 55 -6.12 -22.65 2.71
CA THR A 55 -7.56 -22.47 2.57
C THR A 55 -8.24 -23.61 3.33
N PRO A 56 -9.04 -23.31 4.38
CA PRO A 56 -9.85 -24.33 5.07
C PRO A 56 -10.99 -24.87 4.21
#